data_AF-S9SGP8-F1
#
_entry.id   AF-S9SGP8-F1
#
_cell.length_a   1.000
_cell.length_b   1.000
_cell.length_c   1.000
_cell.angle_alpha   90.00
_cell.angle_beta   90.00
_cell.angle_gamma   90.00
#
_symmetry.space_group_name_H-M   'P 1'
#
loop_
_entity.id
_entity.type
_entity.pdbx_description
1 polymer ?
#
loop_
_entity_poly.entity_id
_entity_poly.type
_entity_poly.pdbx_seq_one_letter_code
_entity_poly.pdbx_strand_id
1 'polypeptide(L)'
;MSRFDDAPILGNWDVFLNVLNVETEDGATGAHLRRVFFGEPETGPIPRYDEGMGQLYIQVLRPLCWAGLVQQERGTASYRFEEAVFMKTPLWRAALVLDTDPEVAPATHH
;
A
#
# COMPACT_ATOMS: atom_id res chain seq x y z
N MET A 1 -6.18 -21.30 -21.62
CA MET A 1 -5.12 -21.10 -20.61
C MET A 1 -5.17 -19.64 -20.22
N SER A 2 -5.88 -19.36 -19.14
CA SER A 2 -6.17 -17.99 -18.69
C SER A 2 -4.93 -17.45 -18.00
N ARG A 3 -4.53 -16.20 -18.28
CA ARG A 3 -3.31 -15.56 -17.74
C ARG A 3 -3.40 -15.22 -16.23
N PHE A 4 -4.38 -15.81 -15.55
CA PHE A 4 -4.73 -15.59 -14.15
C PHE A 4 -4.64 -16.89 -13.33
N ASP A 5 -4.17 -18.00 -13.91
CA ASP A 5 -4.07 -19.32 -13.26
C ASP A 5 -2.78 -19.53 -12.44
N ASP A 6 -1.88 -18.55 -12.35
CA ASP A 6 -0.67 -18.67 -11.52
C ASP A 6 -0.81 -17.87 -10.22
N ALA A 7 -1.21 -18.61 -9.18
CA ALA A 7 -1.24 -18.30 -7.75
C ALA A 7 -2.26 -17.25 -7.27
N PRO A 8 -3.14 -17.58 -6.31
CA PRO A 8 -4.01 -16.60 -5.70
C PRO A 8 -3.17 -15.60 -4.90
N ILE A 9 -3.07 -14.35 -5.39
CA ILE A 9 -2.99 -13.16 -4.53
C ILE A 9 -4.37 -12.95 -3.87
N LEU A 10 -4.95 -14.04 -3.36
CA LEU A 10 -6.28 -14.11 -2.77
C LEU A 10 -6.22 -14.44 -1.28
N GLY A 11 -5.02 -14.56 -0.71
CA GLY A 11 -4.76 -14.45 0.72
C GLY A 11 -3.74 -13.33 0.90
N ASN A 12 -4.03 -12.18 1.52
CA ASN A 12 -5.07 -11.87 2.47
C ASN A 12 -5.38 -10.37 2.30
N TRP A 13 -6.32 -9.99 1.42
CA TRP A 13 -6.68 -8.57 1.22
C TRP A 13 -7.04 -7.90 2.56
N ASP A 14 -7.60 -8.67 3.48
CA ASP A 14 -7.82 -8.26 4.86
C ASP A 14 -6.53 -7.75 5.55
N VAL A 15 -5.40 -8.47 5.45
CA VAL A 15 -4.11 -7.97 6.00
C VAL A 15 -3.65 -6.70 5.30
N PHE A 16 -3.72 -6.64 3.97
CA PHE A 16 -3.30 -5.44 3.24
C PHE A 16 -4.14 -4.23 3.64
N LEU A 17 -5.45 -4.39 3.70
CA LEU A 17 -6.36 -3.31 4.08
C LEU A 17 -6.16 -2.93 5.55
N ASN A 18 -6.10 -3.89 6.48
CA ASN A 18 -5.91 -3.59 7.90
C ASN A 18 -4.58 -2.90 8.21
N VAL A 19 -3.47 -3.33 7.59
CA VAL A 19 -2.16 -2.67 7.75
C VAL A 19 -2.15 -1.29 7.10
N LEU A 20 -2.65 -1.17 5.86
CA LEU A 20 -2.74 0.14 5.20
C LEU A 20 -3.62 1.11 5.97
N ASN A 21 -4.67 0.62 6.64
CA ASN A 21 -5.53 1.45 7.47
C ASN A 21 -4.74 2.21 8.53
N VAL A 22 -3.78 1.55 9.18
CA VAL A 22 -2.94 2.19 10.21
C VAL A 22 -1.83 3.00 9.55
N GLU A 23 -1.05 2.38 8.66
CA GLU A 23 0.18 2.97 8.13
C GLU A 23 -0.05 4.20 7.25
N THR A 24 -1.19 4.30 6.57
CA THR A 24 -1.47 5.41 5.63
C THR A 24 -2.39 6.49 6.21
N GLU A 25 -2.66 6.48 7.53
CA GLU A 25 -3.44 7.53 8.21
C GLU A 25 -2.78 8.91 8.07
N ASP A 26 -1.49 9.01 8.42
CA ASP A 26 -0.69 10.24 8.28
C ASP A 26 0.12 10.28 6.97
N GLY A 27 -0.11 9.29 6.10
CA GLY A 27 0.66 9.05 4.88
C GLY A 27 1.93 8.22 5.09
N ALA A 28 2.21 7.32 4.16
CA ALA A 28 3.40 6.47 4.19
C ALA A 28 4.11 6.43 2.84
N THR A 29 5.43 6.36 2.86
CA THR A 29 6.20 6.12 1.64
C THR A 29 6.06 4.68 1.16
N GLY A 30 6.16 4.45 -0.15
CA GLY A 30 6.17 3.09 -0.69
C GLY A 30 7.28 2.22 -0.09
N ALA A 31 8.47 2.79 0.14
CA ALA A 31 9.57 2.10 0.81
C ALA A 31 9.22 1.66 2.24
N HIS A 32 8.52 2.51 3.00
CA HIS A 32 8.04 2.17 4.34
C HIS A 32 7.02 1.04 4.29
N LEU A 33 6.01 1.15 3.42
CA LEU A 33 4.99 0.12 3.26
C LEU A 33 5.59 -1.23 2.85
N ARG A 34 6.56 -1.23 1.93
CA ARG A 34 7.32 -2.43 1.56
C ARG A 34 7.98 -3.06 2.77
N ARG A 35 8.64 -2.27 3.61
CA ARG A 35 9.29 -2.76 4.81
C ARG A 35 8.30 -3.36 5.81
N VAL A 36 7.13 -2.73 5.98
CA VAL A 36 6.08 -3.26 6.87
C VAL A 36 5.56 -4.61 6.39
N PHE A 37 5.29 -4.76 5.08
CA PHE A 37 4.71 -5.99 4.54
C PHE A 37 5.72 -7.13 4.35
N PHE A 38 6.96 -6.82 3.99
CA PHE A 38 7.95 -7.83 3.54
C PHE A 38 9.27 -7.81 4.32
N GLY A 39 9.42 -6.93 5.31
CA GLY A 39 10.67 -6.74 6.06
C GLY A 39 11.72 -5.91 5.29
N GLU A 40 12.96 -5.91 5.78
CA GLU A 40 14.05 -5.13 5.17
C GLU A 40 14.40 -5.65 3.77
N PRO A 41 14.66 -4.78 2.77
CA PRO A 41 15.16 -5.23 1.47
C PRO A 41 16.50 -5.92 1.58
N GLU A 42 16.69 -6.98 0.78
CA GLU A 42 17.97 -7.63 0.65
C GLU A 42 18.99 -6.63 0.08
N THR A 43 19.98 -6.27 0.88
CA THR A 43 21.04 -5.35 0.45
C THR A 43 22.23 -6.16 -0.09
N GLY A 44 22.27 -6.29 -1.42
CA GLY A 44 23.41 -6.84 -2.14
C GLY A 44 24.39 -5.74 -2.59
N PRO A 45 25.64 -6.09 -2.96
CA PRO A 45 26.62 -5.14 -3.49
C PRO A 45 26.22 -4.53 -4.85
N ILE A 46 25.19 -5.09 -5.50
CA ILE A 46 24.62 -4.60 -6.75
C ILE A 46 23.17 -4.18 -6.46
N PRO A 47 22.77 -2.93 -6.74
CA PRO A 47 21.38 -2.51 -6.66
C PRO A 47 20.53 -3.43 -7.55
N ARG A 48 19.62 -4.20 -6.94
CA ARG A 48 18.66 -5.04 -7.66
C ARG A 48 17.30 -4.40 -7.63
N TYR A 49 16.51 -4.70 -8.65
CA TYR A 49 15.08 -4.38 -8.64
C TYR A 49 14.42 -5.08 -7.45
N ASP A 50 13.70 -4.31 -6.65
CA ASP A 50 12.96 -4.83 -5.51
C ASP A 50 11.63 -5.44 -5.98
N GLU A 51 11.64 -6.74 -6.24
CA GLU A 51 10.46 -7.49 -6.69
C GLU A 51 9.30 -7.36 -5.70
N GLY A 52 9.58 -7.31 -4.40
CA GLY A 52 8.57 -7.13 -3.36
C GLY A 52 7.87 -5.77 -3.47
N MET A 53 8.65 -4.70 -3.69
CA MET A 53 8.07 -3.37 -3.93
C MET A 53 7.25 -3.34 -5.23
N GLY A 54 7.76 -3.95 -6.30
CA GLY A 54 7.05 -4.04 -7.59
C GLY A 54 5.70 -4.74 -7.48
N GLN A 55 5.67 -5.88 -6.80
CA GLN A 55 4.45 -6.64 -6.56
C GLN A 55 3.47 -5.87 -5.67
N LEU A 56 3.93 -5.27 -4.57
CA LEU A 56 3.08 -4.44 -3.70
C LEU A 56 2.40 -3.31 -4.47
N TYR A 57 3.17 -2.61 -5.30
CA TYR A 57 2.65 -1.51 -6.08
C TYR A 57 1.64 -1.98 -7.12
N ILE A 58 1.98 -2.98 -7.94
CA ILE A 58 1.15 -3.43 -9.06
C ILE A 58 -0.13 -4.11 -8.58
N GLN A 59 -0.05 -4.90 -7.51
CA GLN A 59 -1.14 -5.78 -7.08
C GLN A 59 -2.02 -5.17 -5.97
N VAL A 60 -1.51 -4.19 -5.21
CA VAL A 60 -2.23 -3.61 -4.07
C VAL A 60 -2.40 -2.10 -4.21
N LEU A 61 -1.30 -1.34 -4.18
CA LEU A 61 -1.39 0.13 -4.10
C LEU A 61 -2.02 0.75 -5.34
N ARG A 62 -1.63 0.31 -6.53
CA ARG A 62 -2.15 0.87 -7.80
C ARG A 62 -3.64 0.58 -8.00
N PRO A 63 -4.16 -0.64 -7.78
CA PRO A 63 -5.60 -0.89 -7.75
C PRO A 63 -6.35 -0.01 -6.75
N LEU A 64 -5.83 0.19 -5.54
CA LEU A 64 -6.45 1.05 -4.54
C LEU A 64 -6.43 2.53 -4.95
N CYS A 65 -5.38 2.98 -5.63
CA CYS A 65 -5.33 4.31 -6.23
C CYS A 65 -6.35 4.48 -7.36
N TRP A 66 -6.53 3.46 -8.21
CA TRP A 66 -7.54 3.48 -9.26
C TRP A 66 -8.97 3.47 -8.71
N ALA A 67 -9.20 2.75 -7.61
CA ALA A 67 -10.47 2.77 -6.90
C ALA A 67 -10.73 4.09 -6.14
N GLY A 68 -9.71 4.95 -6.03
CA GLY A 68 -9.80 6.20 -5.27
C GLY A 68 -9.77 6.01 -3.75
N LEU A 69 -9.45 4.80 -3.26
CA LEU A 69 -9.36 4.50 -1.82
C LEU A 69 -8.07 5.05 -1.20
N VAL A 70 -6.99 5.07 -1.99
CA VAL A 70 -5.69 5.63 -1.61
C VAL A 70 -5.28 6.67 -2.64
N GLN A 71 -4.65 7.75 -2.21
CA GLN A 71 -4.08 8.76 -3.10
C GLN A 71 -2.56 8.72 -3.04
N GLN A 72 -1.92 8.73 -4.20
CA GLN A 72 -0.49 8.98 -4.35
C GLN A 72 -0.25 10.49 -4.48
N GLU A 73 0.71 11.04 -3.71
CA GLU A 73 1.04 12.47 -3.76
C GLU A 73 1.51 12.90 -5.17
N ARG A 74 1.02 14.07 -5.63
CA ARG A 74 1.34 14.60 -6.96
C ARG A 74 2.75 15.18 -6.95
N GLY A 75 3.66 14.55 -7.69
CA GLY A 75 5.03 15.07 -7.89
C GLY A 75 6.08 13.97 -7.94
N THR A 76 5.79 12.80 -7.38
CA THR A 76 6.67 11.64 -7.51
C THR A 76 6.57 11.08 -8.91
N ALA A 77 7.71 10.91 -9.58
CA ALA A 77 7.74 10.29 -10.89
C ALA A 77 7.21 8.85 -10.80
N SER A 78 6.41 8.43 -11.79
CA SER A 78 5.72 7.13 -11.79
C SER A 78 6.64 5.91 -11.65
N TYR A 79 7.94 6.06 -11.91
CA TYR A 79 8.95 5.02 -11.79
C TYR A 79 9.63 4.96 -10.41
N ARG A 80 9.36 5.90 -9.50
CA ARG A 80 9.90 5.95 -8.12
C ARG A 80 8.81 5.74 -7.08
N PHE A 81 8.07 4.64 -7.20
CA PHE A 81 7.00 4.31 -6.26
C PHE A 81 7.49 4.12 -4.82
N GLU A 82 8.78 3.84 -4.61
CA GLU A 82 9.39 3.74 -3.28
C GLU A 82 9.44 5.10 -2.55
N GLU A 83 9.66 6.20 -3.30
CA GLU A 83 9.69 7.57 -2.77
C GLU A 83 8.29 8.19 -2.68
N ALA A 84 7.29 7.56 -3.28
CA ALA A 84 5.94 8.10 -3.34
C ALA A 84 5.23 7.97 -1.99
N VAL A 85 4.57 9.05 -1.56
CA VAL A 85 3.71 9.05 -0.38
C VAL A 85 2.30 8.63 -0.76
N PHE A 86 1.75 7.69 -0.01
CA PHE A 86 0.40 7.15 -0.15
C PHE A 86 -0.42 7.51 1.08
N MET A 87 -1.60 8.08 0.87
CA MET A 87 -2.52 8.52 1.93
C MET A 87 -3.93 7.97 1.69
N LYS A 88 -4.65 7.61 2.76
CA LYS A 88 -6.07 7.26 2.64
C LYS A 88 -6.87 8.47 2.16
N THR A 89 -7.90 8.19 1.36
CA THR A 89 -8.90 9.19 1.01
C THR A 89 -10.10 9.08 1.96
N PRO A 90 -10.99 10.09 2.00
CA PRO A 90 -12.26 9.96 2.71
C PRO A 90 -13.11 8.77 2.25
N LEU A 91 -12.94 8.30 1.00
CA LEU A 91 -13.67 7.13 0.49
C LEU A 91 -13.30 5.85 1.23
N TRP A 92 -12.06 5.74 1.74
CA TRP A 92 -11.62 4.57 2.52
C TRP A 92 -12.54 4.30 3.69
N ARG A 93 -12.74 5.30 4.55
CA ARG A 93 -13.61 5.21 5.75
C ARG A 93 -15.09 5.06 5.41
N ALA A 94 -15.51 5.57 4.25
CA ALA A 94 -16.90 5.47 3.81
C ALA A 94 -17.23 4.09 3.22
N ALA A 95 -16.24 3.40 2.63
CA ALA A 95 -16.46 2.16 1.88
C ALA A 95 -16.01 0.89 2.62
N LEU A 96 -15.13 1.01 3.61
CA LEU A 96 -14.53 -0.13 4.31
C LEU A 96 -14.85 -0.08 5.81
N VAL A 97 -15.02 -1.27 6.39
CA VAL A 97 -15.06 -1.51 7.83
C VAL A 97 -13.96 -2.52 8.11
N LEU A 98 -12.99 -2.15 8.92
CA LEU A 98 -11.76 -2.91 9.15
C LEU A 98 -11.54 -3.15 10.64
N ASP A 99 -10.88 -4.26 10.97
CA ASP A 99 -10.61 -4.63 12.36
C ASP A 99 -9.68 -3.63 13.07
N THR A 100 -8.84 -2.93 12.30
CA THR A 100 -7.91 -1.90 12.81
C THR A 100 -8.51 -0.50 12.88
N ASP A 101 -9.79 -0.31 12.52
CA ASP A 101 -10.46 0.99 12.65
C ASP A 101 -10.35 1.60 14.07
N PRO A 102 -10.41 0.83 15.18
CA PRO A 102 -10.21 1.37 16.53
C PRO A 102 -8.79 1.88 16.83
N GLU A 103 -7.78 1.41 16.08
CA GLU A 103 -6.38 1.81 16.25
C GLU A 103 -6.08 3.15 15.58
N VAL A 104 -6.86 3.47 14.56
CA VAL A 104 -6.80 4.74 13.84
C VAL A 104 -7.61 5.77 14.64
N ALA A 105 -6.94 6.56 15.47
CA ALA A 105 -7.59 7.62 16.22
C ALA A 105 -8.39 8.52 15.26
N PRO A 106 -9.66 8.86 15.55
CA PRO A 106 -10.39 9.81 14.74
C PRO A 106 -9.59 11.11 14.77
N ALA A 107 -9.14 11.58 13.59
CA ALA A 107 -8.44 12.84 13.46
C ALA A 107 -9.25 13.93 14.16
N THR A 108 -8.77 14.38 15.32
CA THR A 108 -9.35 15.52 16.04
C THR A 108 -9.05 16.75 15.20
N HIS A 109 -9.93 17.04 14.24
CA HIS A 109 -9.93 18.32 13.56
C HIS A 109 -10.36 19.38 14.59
N HIS A 110 -9.36 20.11 15.11
CA HIS A 110 -9.53 21.33 15.89
C HIS A 110 -9.89 22.52 15.00
#